data_AF-A0A261Q223-F1
#
_entry.id   AF-A0A261Q223-F1
#
_cell.length_a   1.000
_cell.length_b   1.000
_cell.length_c   1.000
_cell.angle_alpha   90.00
_cell.angle_beta   90.00
_cell.angle_gamma   90.00
#
_symmetry.space_group_name_H-M   'P 1'
#
loop_
_entity.id
_entity.type
_entity.pdbx_description
1 polymer ?
#
loop_
_entity_poly.entity_id
_entity_poly.type
_entity_poly.pdbx_seq_one_letter_code
_entity_poly.pdbx_strand_id
1 'polypeptide(L)'
;MYLLVVAACGLVMVLLSLELRSLAFRADLTDVRFITGTIFPVLFIFSLSTTYKVLNDFHRRQQLEKERENERLKSELSFLRSQISPHFLFNILNSIVSLARFKPESVEPATIQLAELMRYMLYESDEAKVPMDQEIRYLRSYIDLQTLRLGKKVQIDLDLGAVAGNYSIEPMLLIPFVENAFKHGIGMISRPAIQLQLHVRERMLYFLVKIKSVCNPTTLKIIIRVSG
;
A
#
# COMPACT_ATOMS: atom_id res chain seq x y z
N MET A 1 -25.28 10.02 15.35
CA MET A 1 -25.49 11.24 16.18
C MET A 1 -26.34 12.29 15.45
N TYR A 2 -25.93 12.78 14.27
CA TYR A 2 -26.67 13.83 13.53
C TYR A 2 -28.12 13.47 13.14
N LEU A 3 -28.37 12.22 12.71
CA LEU A 3 -29.73 11.79 12.36
C LEU A 3 -30.71 11.85 13.55
N LEU A 4 -30.22 11.51 14.76
CA LEU A 4 -31.00 11.59 16.01
C LEU A 4 -31.28 13.03 16.41
N VAL A 5 -30.31 13.93 16.22
CA VAL A 5 -30.48 15.36 16.50
C VAL A 5 -31.50 15.98 15.53
N VAL A 6 -31.44 15.66 14.24
CA VAL A 6 -32.38 16.16 13.24
C VAL A 6 -33.79 15.59 13.47
N ALA A 7 -33.90 14.32 13.83
CA ALA A 7 -35.18 13.70 14.20
C ALA A 7 -35.79 14.31 15.46
N ALA A 8 -34.98 14.56 16.49
CA ALA A 8 -35.43 15.20 17.73
C ALA A 8 -35.87 16.66 17.51
N CYS A 9 -35.10 17.45 16.77
CA CYS A 9 -35.49 18.81 16.39
C CYS A 9 -36.76 18.83 15.53
N GLY A 10 -36.91 17.85 14.62
CA GLY A 10 -38.13 17.66 13.83
C GLY A 10 -39.35 17.37 14.70
N LEU A 11 -39.22 16.45 15.64
CA LEU A 11 -40.29 16.10 16.59
C LEU A 11 -40.72 17.31 17.42
N VAL A 12 -39.76 18.07 17.96
CA VAL A 12 -40.03 19.30 18.73
C VAL A 12 -40.74 20.34 17.87
N MET A 13 -40.31 20.52 16.62
CA MET A 13 -40.94 21.48 15.69
C MET A 13 -42.39 21.09 15.37
N VAL A 14 -42.66 19.79 15.21
CA VAL A 14 -44.03 19.27 14.98
C VAL A 14 -44.90 19.48 16.22
N LEU A 15 -44.41 19.14 17.41
CA LEU A 15 -45.15 19.33 18.67
C LEU A 15 -45.50 20.81 18.91
N LEU A 16 -44.52 21.71 18.70
CA LEU A 16 -44.71 23.15 18.81
C LEU A 16 -45.77 23.66 17.82
N SER A 17 -45.76 23.15 16.58
CA SER A 17 -46.73 23.53 15.55
C SER A 17 -48.16 23.10 15.90
N LEU A 18 -48.33 21.95 16.58
CA LEU A 18 -49.62 21.46 17.04
C LEU A 18 -50.16 22.29 18.20
N GLU A 19 -49.32 22.65 19.18
CA GLU A 19 -49.73 23.54 20.28
C GLU A 19 -50.15 24.92 19.77
N LEU A 20 -49.34 25.56 18.92
CA LEU A 20 -49.65 26.84 18.29
C LEU A 20 -50.97 26.79 17.51
N ARG A 21 -51.22 25.71 16.77
CA ARG A 21 -52.47 25.51 16.03
C ARG A 21 -53.67 25.34 16.96
N SER A 22 -53.50 24.65 18.09
CA SER A 22 -54.56 24.46 19.10
C SER A 22 -54.92 25.76 19.82
N LEU A 23 -53.92 26.61 20.09
CA LEU A 23 -54.10 27.92 20.73
C LEU A 23 -54.76 28.91 19.76
N ALA A 24 -54.34 28.90 18.49
CA ALA A 24 -54.94 29.70 17.43
C ALA A 24 -56.40 29.31 17.16
N PHE A 25 -56.75 28.03 17.32
CA PHE A 25 -58.15 27.56 17.24
C PHE A 25 -59.01 28.11 18.39
N ARG A 26 -58.48 28.17 19.62
CA ARG A 26 -59.20 28.73 20.77
C ARG A 26 -59.38 30.25 20.71
N ALA A 27 -58.46 30.95 20.05
CA ALA A 27 -58.46 32.41 19.90
C ALA A 27 -59.13 32.91 18.60
N ASP A 28 -59.69 32.00 17.79
CA ASP A 28 -60.31 32.28 16.48
C ASP A 28 -59.39 33.04 15.47
N LEU A 29 -58.08 32.76 15.53
CA LEU A 29 -57.08 33.38 14.66
C LEU A 29 -56.89 32.54 13.39
N THR A 30 -57.73 32.78 12.38
CA THR A 30 -57.72 32.04 11.10
C THR A 30 -56.40 32.14 10.34
N ASP A 31 -55.77 33.31 10.36
CA ASP A 31 -54.50 33.56 9.64
C ASP A 31 -53.35 32.75 10.26
N VAL A 32 -53.28 32.68 11.58
CA VAL A 32 -52.27 31.90 12.31
C VAL A 32 -52.42 30.40 12.05
N ARG A 33 -53.66 29.90 11.93
CA ARG A 33 -53.95 28.51 11.53
C ARG A 33 -53.45 28.19 10.13
N PHE A 34 -53.60 29.11 9.18
CA PHE A 34 -53.17 28.90 7.80
C PHE A 34 -51.63 28.92 7.68
N ILE A 35 -50.99 29.88 8.35
CA ILE A 35 -49.54 30.04 8.41
C ILE A 35 -48.87 28.81 9.04
N THR A 36 -49.38 28.35 10.18
CA THR A 36 -48.82 27.18 10.89
C THR A 36 -48.97 25.87 10.09
N GLY A 37 -50.08 25.71 9.36
CA GLY A 37 -50.36 24.52 8.55
C GLY A 37 -49.54 24.40 7.26
N THR A 38 -48.91 25.47 6.79
CA THR A 38 -48.22 25.52 5.50
C THR A 38 -46.72 25.75 5.63
N ILE A 39 -46.30 26.72 6.46
CA ILE A 39 -44.89 27.12 6.55
C ILE A 39 -44.04 26.07 7.27
N PHE A 40 -44.49 25.54 8.40
CA PHE A 40 -43.71 24.57 9.19
C PHE A 40 -43.41 23.27 8.42
N PRO A 41 -44.38 22.63 7.72
CA PRO A 41 -44.10 21.46 6.91
C PRO A 41 -43.10 21.73 5.77
N VAL A 42 -43.18 22.88 5.11
CA VAL A 42 -42.26 23.24 4.02
C VAL A 42 -40.84 23.42 4.54
N LEU A 43 -40.67 24.12 5.68
CA LEU A 43 -39.36 24.28 6.33
C LEU A 43 -38.80 22.92 6.78
N PHE A 44 -39.66 22.03 7.28
CA PHE A 44 -39.24 20.70 7.69
C PHE A 44 -38.74 19.87 6.50
N ILE A 45 -39.48 19.83 5.39
CA ILE A 45 -39.07 19.13 4.16
C ILE A 45 -37.75 19.70 3.62
N PHE A 46 -37.60 21.03 3.63
CA PHE A 46 -36.38 21.69 3.18
C PHE A 46 -35.18 21.34 4.07
N SER A 47 -35.38 21.28 5.39
CA SER A 47 -34.36 20.88 6.37
C SER A 47 -33.93 19.43 6.18
N LEU A 48 -34.87 18.52 5.90
CA LEU A 48 -34.61 17.10 5.68
C LEU A 48 -33.84 16.88 4.37
N SER A 49 -34.27 17.56 3.30
CA SER A 49 -33.59 17.55 2.00
C SER A 49 -32.15 18.06 2.09
N THR A 50 -31.97 19.20 2.78
CA THR A 50 -30.63 19.79 3.01
C THR A 50 -29.75 18.85 3.83
N THR A 51 -30.27 18.27 4.91
CA THR A 51 -29.55 17.31 5.76
C THR A 51 -29.11 16.08 4.95
N TYR A 52 -30.02 15.50 4.16
CA TYR A 52 -29.73 14.36 3.32
C TYR A 52 -28.61 14.67 2.32
N LYS A 53 -28.69 15.83 1.65
CA LYS A 53 -27.66 16.28 0.69
C LYS A 53 -26.30 16.47 1.36
N VAL A 54 -26.25 17.08 2.55
CA VAL A 54 -25.00 17.27 3.31
C VAL A 54 -24.37 15.94 3.70
N LEU A 55 -25.18 14.98 4.16
CA LEU A 55 -24.67 13.66 4.54
C LEU A 55 -24.12 12.90 3.33
N ASN A 56 -24.82 12.95 2.20
CA ASN A 56 -24.35 12.32 0.97
C ASN A 56 -23.07 12.97 0.44
N ASP A 57 -22.98 14.30 0.48
CA ASP A 57 -21.76 15.02 0.09
C ASP A 57 -20.58 14.68 1.02
N PHE A 58 -20.83 14.55 2.33
CA PHE A 58 -19.82 14.14 3.29
C PHE A 58 -19.28 12.73 3.00
N HIS A 59 -20.15 11.76 2.73
CA HIS A 59 -19.72 10.41 2.34
C HIS A 59 -18.94 10.41 1.03
N ARG A 60 -19.40 11.18 0.04
CA ARG A 60 -18.72 11.30 -1.25
C ARG A 60 -17.33 11.94 -1.10
N ARG A 61 -17.19 12.97 -0.26
CA ARG A 61 -15.88 13.57 0.07
C ARG A 61 -14.94 12.57 0.71
N GLN A 62 -15.41 11.78 1.67
CA GLN A 62 -14.58 10.75 2.29
C GLN A 62 -14.10 9.69 1.30
N GLN A 63 -14.96 9.30 0.35
CA GLN A 63 -14.56 8.35 -0.70
C GLN A 63 -13.50 8.97 -1.63
N LEU A 64 -13.73 10.19 -2.09
CA LEU A 64 -12.78 10.93 -2.92
C LEU A 64 -11.44 11.18 -2.23
N GLU A 65 -11.45 11.46 -0.92
CA GLU A 65 -10.22 11.62 -0.14
C GLU A 65 -9.43 10.31 -0.06
N LYS A 66 -10.10 9.18 0.19
CA LYS A 66 -9.46 7.85 0.19
C LYS A 66 -8.94 7.47 -1.19
N GLU A 67 -9.67 7.78 -2.26
CA GLU A 67 -9.23 7.54 -3.63
C GLU A 67 -7.98 8.35 -3.94
N ARG A 68 -7.95 9.64 -3.61
CA ARG A 68 -6.77 10.50 -3.76
C ARG A 68 -5.58 10.03 -2.95
N GLU A 69 -5.80 9.58 -1.71
CA GLU A 69 -4.74 9.01 -0.88
C GLU A 69 -4.16 7.75 -1.51
N ASN A 70 -5.01 6.84 -2.01
CA ASN A 70 -4.56 5.64 -2.71
C ASN A 70 -3.82 5.97 -4.01
N GLU A 71 -4.30 6.91 -4.81
CA GLU A 71 -3.61 7.38 -6.02
C GLU A 71 -2.25 7.96 -5.68
N ARG A 72 -2.17 8.80 -4.65
CA ARG A 72 -0.92 9.37 -4.16
C ARG A 72 0.06 8.28 -3.70
N LEU A 73 -0.40 7.31 -2.91
CA LEU A 73 0.42 6.19 -2.47
C LEU A 73 0.92 5.35 -3.65
N LYS A 74 0.06 5.11 -4.66
CA LYS A 74 0.47 4.44 -5.90
C LYS A 74 1.53 5.22 -6.67
N SER A 75 1.39 6.55 -6.79
CA SER A 75 2.39 7.40 -7.43
C SER A 75 3.70 7.44 -6.64
N GLU A 76 3.65 7.52 -5.31
CA GLU A 76 4.84 7.45 -4.45
C GLU A 76 5.53 6.08 -4.58
N LEU A 77 4.77 4.99 -4.61
CA LEU A 77 5.29 3.64 -4.87
C LEU A 77 5.92 3.51 -6.26
N SER A 78 5.25 4.00 -7.31
CA SER A 78 5.77 4.01 -8.68
C SER A 78 7.05 4.84 -8.79
N PHE A 79 7.09 6.01 -8.14
CA PHE A 79 8.29 6.84 -8.07
C PHE A 79 9.43 6.13 -7.31
N LEU A 80 9.15 5.52 -6.16
CA LEU A 80 10.13 4.72 -5.41
C LEU A 80 10.64 3.52 -6.22
N ARG A 81 9.76 2.85 -6.99
CA ARG A 81 10.15 1.80 -7.95
C ARG A 81 11.03 2.34 -9.08
N SER A 82 10.74 3.53 -9.60
CA SER A 82 11.55 4.18 -10.64
C SER A 82 12.97 4.54 -10.19
N GLN A 83 13.18 4.66 -8.86
CA GLN A 83 14.52 4.84 -8.29
C GLN A 83 15.35 3.55 -8.22
N ILE A 84 14.77 2.38 -8.55
CA ILE A 84 15.54 1.14 -8.67
C ILE A 84 16.59 1.32 -9.75
N SER A 85 17.80 1.06 -9.30
CA SER A 85 18.91 1.95 -9.59
C SER A 85 19.46 1.72 -11.00
N PRO A 86 19.43 2.72 -11.90
CA PRO A 86 20.28 2.69 -13.10
C PRO A 86 21.72 2.35 -12.72
N HIS A 87 22.19 2.85 -11.58
CA HIS A 87 23.49 2.54 -11.02
C HIS A 87 23.63 1.07 -10.55
N PHE A 88 22.59 0.39 -10.07
CA PHE A 88 22.62 -1.08 -9.89
C PHE A 88 22.86 -1.78 -11.22
N LEU A 89 22.07 -1.45 -12.25
CA LEU A 89 22.20 -2.04 -13.58
C LEU A 89 23.60 -1.82 -14.17
N PHE A 90 24.13 -0.59 -14.08
CA PHE A 90 25.51 -0.30 -14.50
C PHE A 90 26.54 -1.11 -13.73
N ASN A 91 26.36 -1.31 -12.41
CA ASN A 91 27.28 -2.11 -11.61
C ASN A 91 27.23 -3.60 -11.95
N ILE A 92 26.06 -4.14 -12.25
CA ILE A 92 25.93 -5.52 -12.72
C ILE A 92 26.60 -5.66 -14.09
N LEU A 93 26.37 -4.74 -15.01
CA LEU A 93 27.04 -4.74 -16.31
C LEU A 93 28.57 -4.71 -16.17
N ASN A 94 29.10 -3.86 -15.29
CA ASN A 94 30.54 -3.82 -14.98
C ASN A 94 31.05 -5.15 -14.40
N SER A 95 30.24 -5.81 -13.57
CA SER A 95 30.57 -7.12 -13.02
C SER A 95 30.60 -8.19 -14.12
N ILE A 96 29.65 -8.15 -15.06
CA ILE A 96 29.61 -9.04 -16.24
C ILE A 96 30.84 -8.82 -17.12
N VAL A 97 31.24 -7.56 -17.36
CA VAL A 97 32.48 -7.23 -18.10
C VAL A 97 33.72 -7.77 -17.37
N SER A 98 33.73 -7.74 -16.04
CA SER A 98 34.80 -8.36 -15.23
C SER A 98 34.77 -9.90 -15.35
N LEU A 99 33.59 -10.53 -15.28
CA LEU A 99 33.42 -11.97 -15.48
C LEU A 99 33.92 -12.40 -16.86
N ALA A 100 33.71 -11.61 -17.92
CA ALA A 100 34.23 -11.92 -19.24
C ALA A 100 35.76 -12.07 -19.30
N ARG A 101 36.48 -11.44 -18.36
CA ARG A 101 37.95 -11.56 -18.26
C ARG A 101 38.42 -12.69 -17.35
N PHE A 102 37.67 -12.99 -16.28
CA PHE A 102 38.14 -13.90 -15.22
C PHE A 102 37.37 -15.21 -15.11
N LYS A 103 36.13 -15.26 -15.61
CA LYS A 103 35.18 -16.40 -15.59
C LYS A 103 34.20 -16.34 -16.78
N PRO A 104 34.69 -16.51 -18.03
CA PRO A 104 33.86 -16.36 -19.23
C PRO A 104 32.60 -17.24 -19.23
N GLU A 105 32.68 -18.43 -18.63
CA GLU A 105 31.59 -19.38 -18.48
C GLU A 105 30.40 -18.86 -17.66
N SER A 106 30.62 -17.84 -16.81
CA SER A 106 29.57 -17.23 -16.00
C SER A 106 28.87 -16.03 -16.67
N VAL A 107 29.37 -15.57 -17.83
CA VAL A 107 28.88 -14.36 -18.52
C VAL A 107 27.48 -14.55 -19.08
N GLU A 108 27.25 -15.64 -19.81
CA GLU A 108 25.95 -15.93 -20.41
C GLU A 108 24.85 -16.09 -19.34
N PRO A 109 25.02 -16.93 -18.29
CA PRO A 109 24.04 -17.03 -17.21
C PRO A 109 23.75 -15.69 -16.53
N ALA A 110 24.78 -14.88 -16.24
CA ALA A 110 24.60 -13.58 -15.59
C ALA A 110 23.87 -12.58 -16.51
N THR A 111 24.11 -12.63 -17.81
CA THR A 111 23.44 -11.78 -18.81
C THR A 111 21.96 -12.14 -18.92
N ILE A 112 21.64 -13.43 -18.95
CA ILE A 112 20.25 -13.92 -18.96
C ILE A 112 19.52 -13.47 -17.68
N GLN A 113 20.13 -13.65 -16.50
CA GLN A 113 19.56 -13.20 -15.23
C GLN A 113 19.30 -11.68 -15.22
N LEU A 114 20.22 -10.88 -15.76
CA LEU A 114 20.04 -9.44 -15.88
C LEU A 114 18.86 -9.09 -16.80
N ALA A 115 18.74 -9.75 -17.96
CA ALA A 115 17.65 -9.52 -18.90
C ALA A 115 16.29 -9.90 -18.28
N GLU A 116 16.21 -11.01 -17.55
CA GLU A 116 15.00 -11.41 -16.83
C GLU A 116 14.60 -10.43 -15.74
N LEU A 117 15.59 -9.92 -14.99
CA LEU A 117 15.39 -8.91 -13.96
C LEU A 117 14.86 -7.61 -14.58
N MET A 118 15.43 -7.17 -15.70
CA MET A 118 14.93 -6.01 -16.46
C MET A 118 13.53 -6.23 -17.02
N ARG A 119 13.24 -7.40 -17.56
CA ARG A 119 11.90 -7.74 -18.07
C ARG A 119 10.85 -7.63 -16.95
N TYR A 120 11.14 -8.18 -15.77
CA TYR A 120 10.23 -8.07 -14.62
C TYR A 120 9.99 -6.60 -14.22
N MET A 121 11.05 -5.80 -14.13
CA MET A 121 10.92 -4.38 -13.79
C MET A 121 10.12 -3.55 -14.81
N LEU A 122 10.15 -3.93 -16.09
CA LEU A 122 9.49 -3.16 -17.16
C LEU A 122 8.04 -3.54 -17.38
N TYR A 123 7.68 -4.82 -17.21
CA TYR A 123 6.36 -5.32 -17.59
C TYR A 123 5.49 -5.69 -16.39
N GLU A 124 6.09 -6.14 -15.29
CA GLU A 124 5.34 -6.64 -14.13
C GLU A 124 5.18 -5.57 -13.04
N SER A 125 5.91 -4.45 -13.14
CA SER A 125 5.89 -3.36 -12.15
C SER A 125 4.59 -2.54 -12.17
N ASP A 126 3.87 -2.56 -13.30
CA ASP A 126 2.59 -1.87 -13.52
C ASP A 126 1.37 -2.75 -13.19
N GLU A 127 1.57 -4.05 -12.98
CA GLU A 127 0.48 -4.95 -12.58
C GLU A 127 0.04 -4.70 -11.13
N ALA A 128 -1.25 -4.87 -10.86
CA ALA A 128 -1.79 -4.70 -9.50
C ALA A 128 -1.30 -5.80 -8.54
N LYS A 129 -1.10 -7.02 -9.05
CA LYS A 129 -0.66 -8.20 -8.30
C LYS A 129 0.07 -9.17 -9.23
N VAL A 130 1.14 -9.77 -8.72
CA VAL A 130 1.92 -10.82 -9.39
C VAL A 130 1.91 -12.10 -8.57
N PRO A 131 2.02 -13.28 -9.20
CA PRO A 131 2.24 -14.55 -8.50
C PRO A 131 3.45 -14.51 -7.56
N MET A 132 3.30 -15.08 -6.36
CA MET A 132 4.34 -15.09 -5.33
C MET A 132 5.62 -15.80 -5.80
N ASP A 133 5.50 -16.86 -6.59
CA ASP A 133 6.63 -17.57 -7.19
C ASP A 133 7.45 -16.65 -8.11
N GLN A 134 6.79 -15.73 -8.83
CA GLN A 134 7.44 -14.77 -9.69
C GLN A 134 8.22 -13.72 -8.89
N GLU A 135 7.63 -13.17 -7.82
CA GLU A 135 8.33 -12.25 -6.91
C GLU A 135 9.53 -12.95 -6.24
N ILE A 136 9.40 -14.21 -5.82
CA ILE A 136 10.50 -14.99 -5.25
C ILE A 136 11.62 -15.24 -6.27
N ARG A 137 11.28 -15.59 -7.52
CA ARG A 137 12.27 -15.74 -8.59
C ARG A 137 13.00 -14.43 -8.84
N TYR A 138 12.28 -13.31 -8.90
CA TYR A 138 12.87 -11.99 -9.07
C TYR A 138 13.85 -11.64 -7.94
N LEU A 139 13.46 -11.85 -6.68
CA LEU A 139 14.34 -11.64 -5.52
C LEU A 139 15.59 -12.51 -5.59
N ARG A 140 15.47 -13.79 -5.94
CA ARG A 140 16.59 -14.71 -6.06
C ARG A 140 17.58 -14.23 -7.13
N SER A 141 17.09 -13.93 -8.34
CA SER A 141 17.93 -13.42 -9.42
C SER A 141 18.64 -12.11 -9.04
N TYR A 142 17.95 -11.19 -8.35
CA TYR A 142 18.58 -9.97 -7.85
C TYR A 142 19.72 -10.27 -6.88
N ILE A 143 19.48 -11.15 -5.90
CA ILE A 143 20.47 -11.50 -4.88
C ILE A 143 21.66 -12.23 -5.50
N ASP A 144 21.44 -13.12 -6.47
CA ASP A 144 22.50 -13.84 -7.16
C ASP A 144 23.42 -12.87 -7.92
N LEU A 145 22.85 -11.91 -8.66
CA LEU A 145 23.59 -10.85 -9.34
C LEU A 145 24.37 -9.94 -8.37
N GLN A 146 23.75 -9.58 -7.24
CA GLN A 146 24.43 -8.84 -6.16
C GLN A 146 25.61 -9.63 -5.57
N THR A 147 25.43 -10.93 -5.39
CA THR A 147 26.46 -11.84 -4.87
C THR A 147 27.63 -11.93 -5.85
N LEU A 148 27.38 -12.02 -7.15
CA LEU A 148 28.41 -12.00 -8.18
C LEU A 148 29.26 -10.73 -8.12
N ARG A 149 28.61 -9.57 -7.96
CA ARG A 149 29.29 -8.27 -7.82
C ARG A 149 30.20 -8.20 -6.60
N LEU A 150 29.72 -8.69 -5.46
CA LEU A 150 30.41 -8.57 -4.18
C LEU A 150 31.46 -9.66 -3.96
N GLY A 151 31.34 -10.78 -4.67
CA GLY A 151 32.20 -11.95 -4.52
C GLY A 151 32.23 -12.45 -3.08
N LYS A 152 33.40 -12.88 -2.62
CA LYS A 152 33.58 -13.46 -1.27
C LYS A 152 33.57 -12.43 -0.13
N LYS A 153 33.20 -11.16 -0.39
CA LYS A 153 33.23 -10.09 0.63
C LYS A 153 32.05 -10.13 1.59
N VAL A 154 30.96 -10.81 1.22
CA VAL A 154 29.71 -10.88 1.99
C VAL A 154 29.25 -12.33 2.07
N GLN A 155 28.83 -12.77 3.26
CA GLN A 155 28.15 -14.06 3.41
C GLN A 155 26.65 -13.85 3.27
N ILE A 156 25.99 -14.63 2.43
CA ILE A 156 24.55 -14.51 2.19
C ILE A 156 23.91 -15.85 2.53
N ASP A 157 22.96 -15.82 3.45
CA ASP A 157 22.13 -16.96 3.88
C ASP A 157 20.71 -16.72 3.39
N LEU A 158 20.19 -17.61 2.56
CA LEU A 158 19.02 -17.38 1.74
C LEU A 158 18.04 -18.54 1.86
N ASP A 159 16.99 -18.31 2.64
CA ASP A 159 15.87 -19.23 2.84
C ASP A 159 14.60 -18.61 2.26
N LEU A 160 14.49 -18.67 0.93
CA LEU A 160 13.27 -18.34 0.21
C LEU A 160 12.53 -19.65 -0.07
N GLY A 161 11.82 -20.15 0.95
CA GLY A 161 11.14 -21.44 0.89
C GLY A 161 10.13 -21.55 -0.25
N ALA A 162 9.81 -22.77 -0.66
CA ALA A 162 8.75 -23.02 -1.63
C ALA A 162 7.39 -22.60 -1.03
N VAL A 163 6.72 -21.65 -1.67
CA VAL A 163 5.37 -21.24 -1.25
C VAL A 163 4.36 -22.22 -1.82
N ALA A 164 3.73 -23.00 -0.95
CA ALA A 164 2.65 -23.91 -1.34
C ALA A 164 1.35 -23.12 -1.49
N GLY A 165 0.80 -23.06 -2.72
CA GLY A 165 -0.47 -22.41 -3.05
C GLY A 165 -0.35 -21.27 -4.07
N ASN A 166 -1.47 -20.85 -4.64
CA ASN A 166 -1.54 -19.75 -5.61
C ASN A 166 -1.76 -18.42 -4.87
N TYR A 167 -0.69 -17.87 -4.30
CA TYR A 167 -0.74 -16.55 -3.68
C TYR A 167 -0.23 -15.48 -4.63
N SER A 168 -0.77 -14.27 -4.48
CA SER A 168 -0.32 -13.08 -5.19
C SER A 168 0.10 -11.98 -4.23
N ILE A 169 1.12 -11.23 -4.64
CA ILE A 169 1.68 -10.09 -3.91
C ILE A 169 1.75 -8.87 -4.83
N GLU A 170 1.88 -7.69 -4.26
CA GLU A 170 2.18 -6.52 -5.07
C GLU A 170 3.63 -6.63 -5.60
N PRO A 171 3.87 -6.42 -6.90
CA PRO A 171 5.20 -6.56 -7.49
C PRO A 171 6.22 -5.64 -6.83
N MET A 172 7.45 -6.12 -6.70
CA MET A 172 8.59 -5.35 -6.24
C MET A 172 8.39 -4.75 -4.82
N LEU A 173 7.52 -5.35 -4.01
CA LEU A 173 7.26 -4.89 -2.65
C LEU A 173 8.42 -5.25 -1.72
N LEU A 174 9.08 -6.39 -1.97
CA LEU A 174 10.11 -6.93 -1.09
C LEU A 174 11.51 -6.45 -1.45
N ILE A 175 11.73 -6.06 -2.70
CA ILE A 175 13.06 -5.67 -3.20
C ILE A 175 13.70 -4.50 -2.44
N PRO A 176 12.99 -3.43 -2.02
CA PRO A 176 13.63 -2.29 -1.34
C PRO A 176 14.32 -2.69 -0.03
N PHE A 177 13.82 -3.70 0.66
CA PHE A 177 14.41 -4.21 1.90
C PHE A 177 15.68 -5.00 1.63
N VAL A 178 15.71 -5.77 0.54
CA VAL A 178 16.90 -6.47 0.06
C VAL A 178 17.95 -5.45 -0.39
N GLU A 179 17.57 -4.44 -1.17
CA GLU A 179 18.48 -3.37 -1.60
C GLU A 179 19.11 -2.66 -0.40
N ASN A 180 18.29 -2.30 0.59
CA ASN A 180 18.76 -1.66 1.82
C ASN A 180 19.75 -2.54 2.58
N ALA A 181 19.55 -3.86 2.61
CA ALA A 181 20.49 -4.78 3.23
C ALA A 181 21.85 -4.80 2.53
N PHE A 182 21.88 -4.78 1.19
CA PHE A 182 23.12 -4.68 0.42
C PHE A 182 23.78 -3.31 0.54
N LYS A 183 23.01 -2.22 0.56
CA LYS A 183 23.53 -0.85 0.65
C LYS A 183 24.17 -0.56 2.00
N HIS A 184 23.46 -0.87 3.09
CA HIS A 184 23.90 -0.54 4.45
C HIS A 184 24.72 -1.65 5.11
N GLY A 185 24.58 -2.90 4.65
CA GLY A 185 25.27 -4.05 5.25
C GLY A 185 26.76 -4.13 4.89
N ILE A 186 27.27 -3.40 3.91
CA ILE A 186 28.59 -3.66 3.32
C ILE A 186 29.62 -2.55 3.59
N GLY A 187 29.17 -1.30 3.75
CA GLY A 187 30.07 -0.14 3.73
C GLY A 187 31.00 0.02 4.95
N MET A 188 30.72 -0.59 6.10
CA MET A 188 31.42 -0.30 7.36
C MET A 188 31.92 -1.54 8.14
N ILE A 189 31.84 -2.75 7.58
CA ILE A 189 31.94 -3.99 8.36
C ILE A 189 32.94 -4.97 7.73
N SER A 190 33.78 -5.60 8.56
CA SER A 190 34.61 -6.73 8.15
C SER A 190 33.75 -8.01 8.09
N ARG A 191 33.58 -8.58 6.89
CA ARG A 191 32.79 -9.80 6.60
C ARG A 191 31.32 -9.74 7.07
N PRO A 192 30.50 -8.82 6.53
CA PRO A 192 29.08 -8.78 6.84
C PRO A 192 28.37 -10.05 6.39
N ALA A 193 27.33 -10.44 7.13
CA ALA A 193 26.44 -11.53 6.75
C ALA A 193 24.99 -11.04 6.65
N ILE A 194 24.35 -11.30 5.50
CA ILE A 194 22.95 -10.99 5.23
C ILE A 194 22.17 -12.30 5.29
N GLN A 195 21.15 -12.35 6.13
CA GLN A 195 20.23 -13.47 6.24
C GLN A 195 18.84 -13.03 5.78
N LEU A 196 18.30 -13.75 4.82
CA LEU A 196 17.01 -13.49 4.19
C LEU A 196 16.13 -14.72 4.37
N GLN A 197 14.97 -14.56 5.00
CA GLN A 197 14.00 -15.64 5.20
C GLN A 197 12.62 -15.20 4.70
N LEU A 198 11.97 -16.08 3.94
CA LEU A 198 10.64 -15.87 3.41
C LEU A 198 9.80 -17.14 3.60
N HIS A 199 8.70 -16.99 4.33
CA HIS A 199 7.74 -18.07 4.54
C HIS A 199 6.30 -17.55 4.50
N VAL A 200 5.38 -18.36 3.98
CA VAL A 200 3.94 -18.08 4.02
C VAL A 200 3.27 -19.04 5.00
N ARG A 201 2.51 -18.52 5.95
CA ARG A 201 1.66 -19.31 6.87
C ARG A 201 0.32 -18.62 7.02
N GLU A 202 -0.78 -19.36 6.94
CA GLU A 202 -2.14 -18.83 7.16
C GLU A 202 -2.48 -17.58 6.32
N ARG A 203 -2.07 -17.55 5.03
CA ARG A 203 -2.21 -16.39 4.14
C ARG A 203 -1.47 -15.12 4.60
N MET A 204 -0.49 -15.28 5.49
CA MET A 204 0.41 -14.23 5.92
C MET A 204 1.82 -14.55 5.43
N LEU A 205 2.41 -13.61 4.69
CA LEU A 205 3.81 -13.63 4.30
C LEU A 205 4.65 -13.07 5.46
N TYR A 206 5.60 -13.87 5.91
CA TYR A 206 6.64 -13.49 6.83
C TYR A 206 7.93 -13.30 6.05
N PHE A 207 8.42 -12.07 6.00
CA PHE A 207 9.69 -11.73 5.37
C PHE A 207 10.63 -11.12 6.40
N LEU A 208 11.78 -11.75 6.59
CA LEU A 208 12.79 -11.35 7.57
C LEU A 208 14.10 -11.05 6.85
N VAL A 209 14.63 -9.87 7.13
CA VAL A 209 15.94 -9.43 6.65
C VAL A 209 16.79 -9.11 7.87
N LYS A 210 17.88 -9.86 8.05
CA LYS A 210 18.79 -9.68 9.18
C LYS A 210 20.20 -9.43 8.68
N ILE A 211 20.80 -8.34 9.17
CA ILE A 211 22.18 -7.98 8.89
C ILE A 211 22.98 -8.27 10.15
N LYS A 212 23.86 -9.27 10.08
CA LYS A 212 24.82 -9.55 11.16
C LYS A 212 26.05 -8.67 10.95
N SER A 213 26.18 -7.68 11.83
CA SER A 213 27.34 -6.80 11.96
C SER A 213 27.93 -6.95 13.36
N VAL A 214 29.26 -6.86 13.46
CA VAL A 214 29.97 -6.88 14.75
C VAL A 214 29.61 -5.67 15.63
N CYS A 215 29.22 -4.54 15.03
CA CYS A 215 28.96 -3.30 15.79
C CYS A 215 27.47 -2.97 16.02
N ASN A 216 26.53 -3.45 15.19
CA ASN A 216 25.09 -3.26 15.43
C ASN A 216 24.23 -4.24 14.60
N PRO A 217 23.62 -5.28 15.20
CA PRO A 217 22.77 -6.21 14.45
C PRO A 217 21.40 -5.58 14.14
N THR A 218 21.16 -5.27 12.87
CA THR A 218 19.86 -4.75 12.41
C THR A 218 18.98 -5.90 11.96
N THR A 219 17.77 -6.02 12.52
CA THR A 219 16.76 -6.99 12.11
C THR A 219 15.51 -6.25 11.67
N LEU A 220 15.06 -6.49 10.46
CA LEU A 220 13.81 -5.96 9.92
C LEU A 220 12.88 -7.14 9.64
N LYS A 221 11.71 -7.12 10.28
CA LYS A 221 10.68 -8.16 10.13
C LYS A 221 9.43 -7.53 9.54
N ILE A 222 8.95 -8.10 8.45
CA ILE A 222 7.77 -7.67 7.72
C ILE A 222 6.76 -8.80 7.75
N ILE A 223 5.51 -8.44 8.02
CA ILE A 223 4.38 -9.36 7.97
C ILE A 223 3.32 -8.72 7.07
N ILE A 224 3.04 -9.37 5.94
CA ILE A 224 2.09 -8.86 4.93
C ILE A 224 1.01 -9.92 4.71
N ARG A 225 -0.24 -9.47 4.57
CA ARG A 225 -1.33 -10.37 4.16
C ARG A 225 -1.26 -10.59 2.65
N VAL A 226 -1.24 -11.85 2.22
CA VAL A 226 -1.22 -12.21 0.79
C VAL A 226 -2.62 -12.53 0.30
N SER A 227 -2.89 -12.18 -0.97
CA SER A 227 -4.13 -12.53 -1.64
C SER A 227 -4.00 -13.93 -2.23
N GLY A 228 -5.10 -14.68 -2.30
CA GLY A 228 -5.20 -15.96 -2.99
C GLY A 228 -6.61 -16.17 -3.51
#